data_AF-A0A4Q3UQ05-F1
#
_entry.id   AF-A0A4Q3UQ05-F1
#
_cell.length_a   1.000
_cell.length_b   1.000
_cell.length_c   1.000
_cell.angle_alpha   90.00
_cell.angle_beta   90.00
_cell.angle_gamma   90.00
#
_symmetry.space_group_name_H-M   'P 1'
#
loop_
_entity.id
_entity.type
_entity.pdbx_description
1 polymer ?
#
loop_
_entity_poly.entity_id
_entity_poly.type
_entity_poly.pdbx_seq_one_letter_code
_entity_poly.pdbx_strand_id
1 'polypeptide(L)'
;MKRGIVCASALLLAVGLVASPEAVAQLPFGLSASDVEAGFIMAVMDGCANAAETGRTLDQLNPYRIIRDTNRGAARAPKAGYTAWAPGMGVGIVEINDGPGGCDVVAFGASVASTFHAVTGALIARGYVAELTGASEAGSVRHDLVRRVGGRTVRVVLAGQVGP
;
A
#
# COMPACT_ATOMS: atom_id res chain seq x y z
N MET A 1 14.04 -17.54 18.38
CA MET A 1 13.24 -16.65 17.52
C MET A 1 13.73 -16.81 16.08
N LYS A 2 12.89 -17.31 15.16
CA LYS A 2 13.27 -17.44 13.74
C LYS A 2 13.52 -16.04 13.17
N ARG A 3 14.74 -15.78 12.71
CA ARG A 3 15.08 -14.58 11.93
C ARG A 3 14.36 -14.71 10.59
N GLY A 4 13.17 -14.12 10.50
CA GLY A 4 12.39 -14.06 9.27
C GLY A 4 12.51 -12.66 8.65
N ILE A 5 12.64 -12.61 7.33
CA ILE A 5 12.37 -11.39 6.56
C ILE A 5 10.86 -11.36 6.36
N VAL A 6 10.23 -10.21 6.66
CA VAL A 6 8.81 -9.99 6.35
C VAL A 6 8.72 -8.81 5.40
N CYS A 7 8.00 -9.03 4.30
CA CYS A 7 7.80 -8.04 3.26
C CYS A 7 6.41 -7.43 3.37
N ALA A 8 6.35 -6.10 3.28
CA ALA A 8 5.17 -5.36 2.91
C ALA A 8 5.40 -4.83 1.49
N SER A 9 4.44 -5.03 0.59
CA SER A 9 4.53 -4.52 -0.78
C SER A 9 3.33 -3.63 -1.05
N ALA A 10 3.53 -2.53 -1.77
CA ALA A 10 2.47 -1.63 -2.15
C ALA A 10 2.58 -1.27 -3.63
N LEU A 11 1.50 -1.50 -4.38
CA LEU A 11 1.39 -1.21 -5.79
C LEU A 11 0.39 -0.06 -6.02
N LEU A 12 0.81 0.98 -6.73
CA LEU A 12 -0.06 2.11 -7.08
C LEU A 12 -0.06 2.35 -8.59
N LEU A 13 -1.25 2.35 -9.19
CA LEU A 13 -1.41 2.50 -10.64
C LEU A 13 -2.06 3.85 -10.96
N ALA A 14 -1.38 4.67 -11.77
CA ALA A 14 -1.91 5.93 -12.27
C ALA A 14 -2.91 5.69 -13.43
N VAL A 15 -3.92 6.55 -13.52
CA VAL A 15 -4.78 6.63 -14.71
C VAL A 15 -4.23 7.74 -15.60
N GLY A 16 -3.86 7.43 -16.84
CA GLY A 16 -3.58 8.46 -17.85
C GLY A 16 -4.88 9.17 -18.24
N LEU A 17 -5.11 10.37 -17.72
CA LEU A 17 -6.17 11.25 -18.23
C LEU A 17 -5.58 12.15 -19.31
N VAL A 18 -6.05 11.96 -20.55
CA VAL A 18 -5.98 12.97 -21.60
C VAL A 18 -6.51 14.30 -21.06
N ALA A 19 -5.71 15.36 -21.23
CA ALA A 19 -5.97 16.68 -20.69
C ALA A 19 -7.27 17.29 -21.28
N SER A 20 -8.21 17.60 -20.41
CA SER A 20 -9.21 18.66 -20.58
C SER A 20 -9.55 19.20 -19.19
N PRO A 21 -9.64 20.53 -19.00
CA PRO A 21 -9.96 21.10 -17.70
C PRO A 21 -11.45 20.86 -17.42
N GLU A 22 -11.80 20.66 -16.14
CA GLU A 22 -13.18 20.58 -15.62
C GLU A 22 -13.95 19.26 -15.82
N ALA A 23 -13.40 18.17 -15.27
CA ALA A 23 -14.16 17.19 -14.49
C ALA A 23 -13.14 16.33 -13.73
N VAL A 24 -13.02 16.51 -12.41
CA VAL A 24 -12.30 15.53 -11.59
C VAL A 24 -13.06 14.23 -11.76
N ALA A 25 -12.56 13.32 -12.59
CA ALA A 25 -13.19 12.04 -12.83
C ALA A 25 -13.35 11.35 -11.48
N GLN A 26 -14.58 11.36 -10.95
CA GLN A 26 -14.87 10.74 -9.67
C GLN A 26 -14.54 9.26 -9.81
N LEU A 27 -13.62 8.79 -8.97
CA LEU A 27 -13.28 7.38 -8.92
C LEU A 27 -14.51 6.60 -8.43
N PRO A 28 -14.55 5.25 -8.59
CA PRO A 28 -15.66 4.45 -8.10
C PRO A 28 -16.09 4.88 -6.69
N PHE A 29 -17.40 4.96 -6.46
CA PHE A 29 -17.99 5.38 -5.18
C PHE A 29 -17.82 6.88 -4.81
N GLY A 30 -17.41 7.74 -5.74
CA GLY A 30 -17.36 9.20 -5.52
C GLY A 30 -16.10 9.69 -4.80
N LEU A 31 -15.07 8.85 -4.71
CA LEU A 31 -13.81 9.17 -4.04
C LEU A 31 -12.94 10.11 -4.89
N SER A 32 -12.28 11.05 -4.22
CA SER A 32 -11.26 11.90 -4.84
C SER A 32 -9.90 11.21 -4.87
N ALA A 33 -8.98 11.69 -5.72
CA ALA A 33 -7.59 11.23 -5.72
C ALA A 33 -6.91 11.40 -4.35
N SER A 34 -7.29 12.45 -3.60
CA SER A 34 -6.79 12.70 -2.24
C SER A 34 -7.30 11.67 -1.23
N ASP A 35 -8.54 11.18 -1.38
CA ASP A 35 -9.09 10.14 -0.52
C ASP A 35 -8.37 8.81 -0.74
N VAL A 36 -8.03 8.51 -1.99
CA VAL A 36 -7.24 7.33 -2.34
C VAL A 36 -5.82 7.43 -1.81
N GLU A 37 -5.17 8.60 -1.96
CA GLU A 37 -3.84 8.84 -1.38
C GLU A 37 -3.85 8.64 0.13
N ALA A 38 -4.82 9.23 0.84
CA ALA A 38 -4.97 9.07 2.29
C ALA A 38 -5.24 7.61 2.69
N GLY A 39 -6.13 6.92 1.97
CA GLY A 39 -6.42 5.51 2.18
C GLY A 39 -5.19 4.62 1.96
N PHE A 40 -4.40 4.89 0.92
CA PHE A 40 -3.16 4.16 0.61
C PHE A 40 -2.10 4.38 1.69
N ILE A 41 -1.89 5.63 2.13
CA ILE A 41 -0.96 5.95 3.23
C ILE A 41 -1.38 5.19 4.48
N MET A 42 -2.67 5.18 4.82
CA MET A 42 -3.19 4.47 6.00
C MET A 42 -3.01 2.95 5.88
N ALA A 43 -3.29 2.38 4.71
CA ALA A 43 -3.10 0.96 4.42
C ALA A 43 -1.63 0.52 4.57
N VAL A 44 -0.68 1.33 4.08
CA VAL A 44 0.75 1.04 4.21
C VAL A 44 1.22 1.26 5.64
N MET A 45 0.95 2.42 6.22
CA MET A 45 1.57 2.85 7.48
C MET A 45 0.90 2.20 8.70
N ASP A 46 -0.42 2.23 8.78
CA ASP A 46 -1.16 1.76 9.95
C ASP A 46 -1.57 0.30 9.82
N GLY A 47 -1.69 -0.18 8.58
CA GLY A 47 -1.86 -1.59 8.24
C GLY A 47 -0.53 -2.33 8.12
N CYS A 48 -0.04 -2.46 6.89
CA CYS A 48 0.99 -3.44 6.54
C CYS A 48 2.34 -3.25 7.25
N ALA A 49 2.85 -2.02 7.34
CA ALA A 49 4.12 -1.76 8.02
C ALA A 49 4.02 -2.08 9.52
N ASN A 50 2.93 -1.65 10.17
CA ASN A 50 2.67 -1.95 11.59
C ASN A 50 2.53 -3.46 11.86
N ALA A 51 1.82 -4.17 10.99
CA ALA A 51 1.68 -5.64 11.03
C ALA A 51 3.05 -6.32 10.94
N ALA A 52 3.87 -5.91 9.97
CA ALA A 52 5.20 -6.47 9.76
C ALA A 52 6.17 -6.20 10.93
N GLU A 53 6.16 -4.97 11.47
CA GLU A 53 6.98 -4.54 12.59
C GLU A 53 6.66 -5.29 13.88
N THR A 54 5.37 -5.47 14.16
CA THR A 54 4.89 -6.17 15.36
C THR A 54 4.87 -7.69 15.20
N GLY A 55 5.05 -8.18 13.98
CA GLY A 55 4.95 -9.60 13.65
C GLY A 55 3.55 -10.16 13.85
N ARG A 56 2.53 -9.33 13.67
CA ARG A 56 1.11 -9.66 13.82
C ARG A 56 0.40 -9.52 12.48
N THR A 57 -0.71 -10.23 12.31
CA THR A 57 -1.65 -9.99 11.20
C THR A 57 -2.54 -8.78 11.51
N LEU A 58 -3.21 -8.23 10.51
CA LEU A 58 -4.18 -7.14 10.68
C LEU A 58 -5.33 -7.56 11.60
N ASP A 59 -5.76 -8.81 11.52
CA ASP A 59 -6.79 -9.37 12.41
C ASP A 59 -6.37 -9.34 13.88
N GLN A 60 -5.08 -9.59 14.12
CA GLN A 60 -4.52 -9.53 15.46
C GLN A 60 -4.36 -8.09 15.92
N LEU A 61 -3.97 -7.16 15.06
CA LEU A 61 -3.77 -5.75 15.40
C LEU A 61 -5.08 -5.01 15.74
N ASN A 62 -6.20 -5.44 15.14
CA ASN A 62 -7.50 -4.79 15.23
C ASN A 62 -7.47 -3.25 15.00
N PRO A 63 -6.87 -2.77 13.90
CA PRO A 63 -6.85 -1.35 13.58
C PRO A 63 -8.25 -0.81 13.31
N TYR A 64 -8.69 0.23 14.04
CA TYR A 64 -10.05 0.80 13.92
C TYR A 64 -10.42 1.25 12.49
N ARG A 65 -9.43 1.64 11.69
CA ARG A 65 -9.64 2.21 10.35
C ARG A 65 -9.34 1.26 9.19
N ILE A 66 -8.81 0.06 9.45
CA ILE A 66 -8.62 -0.97 8.43
C ILE A 66 -9.62 -2.09 8.73
N ILE A 67 -10.58 -2.26 7.83
CA ILE A 67 -11.73 -3.14 8.00
C ILE A 67 -11.62 -4.37 7.09
N ARG A 68 -12.35 -5.44 7.41
CA ARG A 68 -12.45 -6.59 6.50
C ARG A 68 -13.15 -6.16 5.22
N ASP A 69 -12.54 -6.48 4.09
CA ASP A 69 -13.13 -6.18 2.79
C ASP A 69 -14.03 -7.33 2.35
N THR A 70 -15.31 -7.25 2.74
CA THR A 70 -16.34 -8.22 2.38
C THR A 70 -17.02 -7.92 1.05
N ASN A 71 -16.74 -6.75 0.47
CA ASN A 71 -17.36 -6.29 -0.77
C ASN A 71 -16.53 -6.67 -1.99
N ARG A 72 -15.36 -7.28 -1.76
CA ARG A 72 -14.49 -7.81 -2.80
C ARG A 72 -15.18 -8.97 -3.52
N GLY A 73 -15.66 -8.69 -4.73
CA GLY A 73 -16.26 -9.71 -5.59
C GLY A 73 -15.27 -10.82 -5.96
N ALA A 74 -15.78 -11.95 -6.47
CA ALA A 74 -14.99 -13.15 -6.77
C ALA A 74 -13.80 -12.90 -7.74
N ALA A 75 -13.92 -11.93 -8.64
CA ALA A 75 -12.85 -11.56 -9.58
C ALA A 75 -11.61 -10.95 -8.91
N ARG A 76 -11.73 -10.48 -7.66
CA ARG A 76 -10.64 -9.88 -6.86
C ARG A 76 -10.44 -10.63 -5.55
N ALA A 77 -10.75 -11.92 -5.51
CA ALA A 77 -10.57 -12.73 -4.32
C ALA A 77 -9.12 -12.65 -3.81
N PRO A 78 -8.91 -12.63 -2.47
CA PRO A 78 -7.57 -12.65 -1.91
C PRO A 78 -6.84 -13.94 -2.30
N LYS A 79 -5.50 -13.87 -2.30
CA LYS A 79 -4.64 -15.04 -2.49
C LYS A 79 -4.99 -16.14 -1.47
N ALA A 80 -4.79 -17.41 -1.84
CA ALA A 80 -5.03 -18.52 -0.93
C ALA A 80 -4.23 -18.35 0.38
N GLY A 81 -4.92 -18.44 1.53
CA GLY A 81 -4.34 -18.23 2.86
C GLY A 81 -4.18 -16.76 3.29
N TYR A 82 -4.63 -15.80 2.47
CA TYR A 82 -4.65 -14.37 2.80
C TYR A 82 -6.06 -13.91 3.15
N THR A 83 -6.14 -12.88 3.98
CA THR A 83 -7.39 -12.19 4.31
C THR A 83 -7.46 -10.86 3.57
N ALA A 84 -8.64 -10.56 3.01
CA ALA A 84 -8.91 -9.28 2.37
C ALA A 84 -9.27 -8.20 3.40
N TRP A 85 -8.59 -7.07 3.31
CA TRP A 85 -8.82 -5.88 4.13
C TRP A 85 -8.86 -4.64 3.23
N ALA A 86 -9.39 -3.55 3.77
CA ALA A 86 -9.36 -2.25 3.12
C ALA A 86 -9.33 -1.15 4.19
N PRO A 87 -8.70 0.01 3.91
CA PRO A 87 -8.96 1.20 4.71
C PRO A 87 -10.45 1.59 4.55
N GLY A 88 -11.10 1.97 5.65
CA GLY A 88 -12.50 2.39 5.63
C GLY A 88 -12.75 3.56 4.67
N MET A 89 -11.76 4.45 4.53
CA MET A 89 -11.68 5.40 3.42
C MET A 89 -10.96 4.72 2.25
N GLY A 90 -11.62 4.57 1.10
CA GLY A 90 -11.00 3.93 -0.07
C GLY A 90 -11.41 2.48 -0.30
N VAL A 91 -12.42 1.95 0.40
CA VAL A 91 -12.96 0.60 0.16
C VAL A 91 -13.27 0.40 -1.32
N GLY A 92 -12.80 -0.72 -1.88
CA GLY A 92 -12.99 -1.06 -3.30
C GLY A 92 -12.06 -0.34 -4.28
N ILE A 93 -11.20 0.58 -3.80
CA ILE A 93 -10.12 1.19 -4.57
C ILE A 93 -8.76 0.81 -3.97
N VAL A 94 -8.61 1.01 -2.66
CA VAL A 94 -7.43 0.59 -1.90
C VAL A 94 -7.75 -0.76 -1.29
N GLU A 95 -7.01 -1.76 -1.71
CA GLU A 95 -7.22 -3.14 -1.29
C GLU A 95 -5.97 -3.66 -0.58
N ILE A 96 -6.16 -4.45 0.47
CA ILE A 96 -5.08 -5.03 1.26
C ILE A 96 -5.27 -6.55 1.31
N ASN A 97 -4.18 -7.29 1.06
CA ASN A 97 -4.10 -8.72 1.28
C ASN A 97 -3.09 -8.98 2.39
N ASP A 98 -3.52 -9.51 3.53
CA ASP A 98 -2.64 -9.82 4.66
C ASP A 98 -2.60 -11.33 4.93
N GLY A 99 -1.39 -11.88 5.09
CA GLY A 99 -1.20 -13.31 5.23
C GLY A 99 0.23 -13.75 5.55
N PRO A 100 0.53 -15.07 5.48
CA PRO A 100 1.79 -15.64 5.96
C PRO A 100 3.06 -15.14 5.24
N GLY A 101 2.95 -14.67 4.01
CA GLY A 101 4.07 -14.15 3.22
C GLY A 101 4.29 -12.65 3.35
N GLY A 102 3.41 -11.95 4.09
CA GLY A 102 3.45 -10.50 4.21
C GLY A 102 2.11 -9.84 3.93
N CYS A 103 2.17 -8.55 3.69
CA CYS A 103 1.00 -7.71 3.49
C CYS A 103 1.16 -6.92 2.19
N ASP A 104 0.20 -7.05 1.28
CA ASP A 104 0.20 -6.40 -0.02
C ASP A 104 -0.91 -5.35 -0.09
N VAL A 105 -0.57 -4.12 -0.46
CA VAL A 105 -1.51 -3.01 -0.72
C VAL A 105 -1.58 -2.77 -2.23
N VAL A 106 -2.79 -2.59 -2.77
CA VAL A 106 -2.98 -2.17 -4.16
C VAL A 106 -3.97 -1.02 -4.20
N ALA A 107 -3.68 0.03 -4.98
CA ALA A 107 -4.61 1.10 -5.23
C ALA A 107 -4.51 1.68 -6.64
N PHE A 108 -5.56 2.41 -7.04
CA PHE A 108 -5.70 3.00 -8.37
C PHE A 108 -6.21 4.44 -8.26
N GLY A 109 -5.70 5.34 -9.10
CA GLY A 109 -6.30 6.68 -9.29
C GLY A 109 -5.73 7.81 -8.42
N ALA A 110 -4.71 7.55 -7.59
CA ALA A 110 -3.91 8.61 -6.95
C ALA A 110 -2.62 8.89 -7.73
N SER A 111 -2.02 10.06 -7.51
CA SER A 111 -0.70 10.38 -8.06
C SER A 111 0.37 9.50 -7.43
N VAL A 112 1.13 8.77 -8.27
CA VAL A 112 2.20 7.88 -7.80
C VAL A 112 3.29 8.68 -7.09
N ALA A 113 3.71 9.81 -7.68
CA ALA A 113 4.80 10.62 -7.15
C ALA A 113 4.47 11.24 -5.79
N SER A 114 3.29 11.87 -5.63
CA SER A 114 2.91 12.50 -4.35
C SER A 114 2.73 11.45 -3.26
N THR A 115 1.99 10.39 -3.56
CA THR A 115 1.70 9.32 -2.61
C THR A 115 2.97 8.63 -2.14
N PHE A 116 3.89 8.31 -3.07
CA PHE A 116 5.15 7.64 -2.70
C PHE A 116 6.08 8.56 -1.93
N HIS A 117 6.11 9.86 -2.25
CA HIS A 117 6.85 10.82 -1.46
C HIS A 117 6.33 10.88 0.00
N ALA A 118 5.01 10.96 0.18
CA ALA A 118 4.39 10.99 1.51
C ALA A 118 4.68 9.71 2.32
N VAL A 119 4.48 8.54 1.72
CA VAL A 119 4.75 7.24 2.39
C VAL A 119 6.23 7.09 2.71
N THR A 120 7.13 7.41 1.75
CA THR A 120 8.58 7.34 1.95
C THR A 120 9.03 8.26 3.10
N GLY A 121 8.55 9.51 3.12
CA GLY A 121 8.83 10.45 4.21
C GLY A 121 8.37 9.93 5.57
N ALA A 122 7.16 9.36 5.63
CA ALA A 122 6.62 8.80 6.86
C ALA A 122 7.40 7.55 7.33
N LEU A 123 7.84 6.68 6.42
CA LEU A 123 8.67 5.51 6.74
C LEU A 123 10.06 5.93 7.22
N ILE A 124 10.70 6.89 6.56
CA ILE A 124 12.00 7.42 6.99
C ILE A 124 11.90 8.03 8.39
N ALA A 125 10.84 8.80 8.67
CA ALA A 125 10.58 9.33 10.01
C ALA A 125 10.37 8.23 11.07
N ARG A 126 9.86 7.06 10.67
CA ARG A 126 9.77 5.86 11.52
C ARG A 126 11.09 5.08 11.62
N GLY A 127 12.16 5.50 10.94
CA GLY A 127 13.48 4.89 11.02
C GLY A 127 13.76 3.82 9.96
N TYR A 128 13.00 3.78 8.87
CA TYR A 128 13.38 3.01 7.68
C TYR A 128 14.52 3.70 6.94
N VAL A 129 15.35 2.89 6.28
CA VAL A 129 16.42 3.35 5.41
C VAL A 129 16.11 2.92 3.98
N ALA A 130 16.23 3.84 3.04
CA ALA A 130 16.12 3.51 1.62
C ALA A 130 17.29 2.61 1.20
N GLU A 131 16.99 1.46 0.61
CA GLU A 131 18.00 0.69 -0.10
C GLU A 131 18.19 1.30 -1.48
N LEU A 132 19.42 1.32 -1.97
CA LEU A 132 19.73 1.75 -3.33
C LEU A 132 19.05 0.78 -4.30
N THR A 133 17.91 1.19 -4.85
CA THR A 133 17.24 0.48 -5.94
C THR A 133 18.00 0.71 -7.24
N GLY A 134 18.16 -0.35 -8.03
CA GLY A 134 18.64 -0.24 -9.42
C GLY A 134 17.72 0.65 -10.26
N ALA A 135 18.20 1.06 -11.44
CA ALA A 135 17.46 1.96 -12.33
C ALA A 135 16.00 1.51 -12.53
N SER A 136 15.05 2.42 -12.29
CA SER A 136 13.64 2.16 -12.59
C SER A 136 13.44 2.13 -14.11
N GLU A 137 12.62 1.20 -14.60
CA GLU A 137 12.24 1.16 -16.01
C GLU A 137 11.44 2.41 -16.38
N ALA A 138 11.53 2.87 -17.63
CA ALA A 138 10.79 4.04 -18.10
C ALA A 138 9.28 3.88 -17.83
N GLY A 139 8.66 4.86 -17.17
CA GLY A 139 7.24 4.81 -16.79
C GLY A 139 6.94 4.04 -15.49
N SER A 140 7.96 3.54 -14.79
CA SER A 140 7.81 2.90 -13.49
C SER A 140 8.58 3.64 -12.39
N VAL A 141 8.08 3.58 -11.16
CA VAL A 141 8.75 4.10 -9.96
C VAL A 141 8.83 2.97 -8.94
N ARG A 142 10.01 2.78 -8.34
CA ARG A 142 10.22 1.81 -7.26
C ARG A 142 11.05 2.39 -6.12
N HIS A 143 10.53 2.29 -4.90
CA HIS A 143 11.26 2.55 -3.67
C HIS A 143 11.32 1.28 -2.83
N ASP A 144 12.50 0.96 -2.31
CA ASP A 144 12.69 -0.16 -1.38
C ASP A 144 13.24 0.40 -0.07
N LEU A 145 12.53 0.14 1.02
CA LEU A 145 12.83 0.68 2.35
C LEU A 145 12.93 -0.46 3.34
N VAL A 146 13.98 -0.45 4.16
CA VAL A 146 14.21 -1.51 5.15
C VAL A 146 14.38 -0.95 6.54
N ARG A 147 13.83 -1.65 7.53
CA ARG A 147 14.01 -1.37 8.95
C ARG A 147 14.24 -2.66 9.72
N ARG A 148 15.09 -2.61 10.76
CA ARG A 148 15.24 -3.71 11.71
C ARG A 148 14.53 -3.39 13.01
N VAL A 149 13.58 -4.22 13.42
CA VAL A 149 12.78 -4.06 14.65
C VAL A 149 12.64 -5.41 15.33
N GLY A 150 12.97 -5.49 16.62
CA GLY A 150 12.75 -6.71 17.42
C GLY A 150 13.41 -7.98 16.86
N GLY A 151 14.59 -7.85 16.22
CA GLY A 151 15.30 -8.96 15.57
C GLY A 151 14.72 -9.40 14.22
N ARG A 152 13.71 -8.70 13.70
CA ARG A 152 13.11 -8.90 12.37
C ARG A 152 13.67 -7.87 11.39
N THR A 153 13.70 -8.24 10.12
CA THR A 153 13.92 -7.28 9.02
C THR A 153 12.60 -7.06 8.32
N VAL A 154 12.09 -5.83 8.39
CA VAL A 154 10.89 -5.39 7.68
C VAL A 154 11.33 -4.68 6.42
N ARG A 155 10.80 -5.15 5.28
CA ARG A 155 11.02 -4.55 3.98
C ARG A 155 9.71 -3.97 3.47
N VAL A 156 9.69 -2.71 3.07
CA VAL A 156 8.57 -2.05 2.40
C VAL A 156 8.97 -1.73 0.98
N VAL A 157 8.26 -2.32 0.02
CA VAL A 157 8.47 -2.07 -1.40
C VAL A 157 7.30 -1.25 -1.93
N LEU A 158 7.56 -0.03 -2.38
CA LEU A 158 6.60 0.79 -3.11
C LEU A 158 6.91 0.66 -4.60
N ALA A 159 5.95 0.19 -5.39
CA ALA A 159 6.08 0.07 -6.85
C ALA A 159 4.88 0.73 -7.52
N GLY A 160 5.10 1.53 -8.55
CA GLY A 160 4.00 2.20 -9.23
C GLY A 160 4.27 2.38 -10.71
N GLN A 161 3.18 2.44 -11.49
CA GLN A 161 3.25 2.81 -12.89
C GLN A 161 2.71 4.22 -13.08
N VAL A 162 3.54 5.05 -13.69
CA VAL A 162 3.16 6.37 -14.17
C VAL A 162 2.61 6.14 -15.58
N GLY A 163 1.38 6.56 -15.84
CA GLY A 163 0.83 6.49 -17.19
C GLY A 163 1.72 7.23 -18.19
N PRO A 164 1.64 6.89 -19.50
CA PRO A 164 2.30 7.68 -20.54
C PRO A 164 1.82 9.13 -20.55
#